data_AF-A0A6A6RHJ1-F1
#
_entry.id   AF-A0A6A6RHJ1-F1
#
_cell.length_a   1.000
_cell.length_b   1.000
_cell.length_c   1.000
_cell.angle_alpha   90.00
_cell.angle_beta   90.00
_cell.angle_gamma   90.00
#
_symmetry.space_group_name_H-M   'P 1'
#
loop_
_entity.id
_entity.type
_entity.pdbx_description
1 polymer ?
#
loop_
_entity_poly.entity_id
_entity_poly.type
_entity_poly.pdbx_seq_one_letter_code
_entity_poly.pdbx_strand_id
1 'polypeptide(L)'
;MMVKSVLIVGGGTFGTSTAYHLSLKPDSYKNITVLDRFPVPSKEAAGNDINKVIRNDYADPLYAKLTTEAMTLWADPKGLYDGLYHRCGWLLGAAEGSKDFVRESAETAKSLGLVVAQPVSTQEIKKRWPIVSGDMDGWSTVWNPSAGWANARGALTRLAIAAQQNRVTYKDGPQGHVVQLLYDESGRCVGARTADNSAYFADIVILTAGAAAATLLDMQGQLVAKGHTVGHIQCSPAEAKKYEKMPIVGHLEGGLLFPPQEDGIFKFSAMDFVTNYEGRSVSLPRYREDNKGDGVPEPIEKKMRKWLKECFPELADREWFETRLCWDADTPDLHFLIDEHPSHAGLHLAVGGSAHGFKMMPVVGKYVVESLEGVLNKETKGKWRWRPGAKMQHANPHPTPLLELSDISGFQGRTSRL
;
A
#
# COMPACT_ATOMS: atom_id res chain seq x y z
N MET A 1 -10.98 10.71 31.82
CA MET A 1 -10.04 11.50 30.99
C MET A 1 -10.84 12.48 30.16
N MET A 2 -10.31 13.66 29.82
CA MET A 2 -11.00 14.58 28.90
C MET A 2 -11.05 13.97 27.49
N VAL A 3 -12.23 14.02 26.86
CA VAL A 3 -12.45 13.58 25.47
C VAL A 3 -11.65 14.50 24.53
N LYS A 4 -10.76 13.93 23.71
CA LYS A 4 -9.84 14.68 22.85
C LYS A 4 -10.38 14.87 21.44
N SER A 5 -10.16 16.05 20.87
CA SER A 5 -10.35 16.33 19.44
C SER A 5 -9.20 15.78 18.61
N VAL A 6 -9.48 15.31 17.38
CA VAL A 6 -8.45 14.69 16.52
C VAL A 6 -8.50 15.25 15.10
N LEU A 7 -7.34 15.65 14.60
CA LEU A 7 -7.11 16.02 13.20
C LEU A 7 -6.25 14.96 12.52
N ILE A 8 -6.71 14.42 11.40
CA ILE A 8 -6.01 13.41 10.61
C ILE A 8 -5.62 14.04 9.28
N VAL A 9 -4.32 14.07 8.98
CA VAL A 9 -3.76 14.65 7.76
C VAL A 9 -3.48 13.55 6.74
N GLY A 10 -4.37 13.41 5.76
CA GLY A 10 -4.36 12.40 4.71
C GLY A 10 -5.44 11.34 4.92
N GLY A 11 -6.44 11.30 4.04
CA GLY A 11 -7.58 10.38 4.01
C GLY A 11 -7.34 9.11 3.17
N GLY A 12 -6.10 8.68 3.03
CA GLY A 12 -5.74 7.42 2.40
C GLY A 12 -6.02 6.19 3.30
N THR A 13 -5.32 5.09 3.02
CA THR A 13 -5.50 3.80 3.72
C THR A 13 -5.36 3.92 5.25
N PHE A 14 -4.25 4.49 5.73
CA PHE A 14 -3.99 4.56 7.18
C PHE A 14 -4.91 5.60 7.83
N GLY A 15 -5.07 6.78 7.23
CA GLY A 15 -5.92 7.83 7.78
C GLY A 15 -7.39 7.44 7.88
N THR A 16 -7.94 6.81 6.85
CA THR A 16 -9.33 6.33 6.86
C THR A 16 -9.54 5.21 7.89
N SER A 17 -8.57 4.28 8.01
CA SER A 17 -8.61 3.24 9.04
C SER A 17 -8.53 3.81 10.46
N THR A 18 -7.62 4.76 10.69
CA THR A 18 -7.49 5.47 11.97
C THR A 18 -8.77 6.23 12.32
N ALA A 19 -9.34 6.96 11.36
CA ALA A 19 -10.57 7.71 11.55
C ALA A 19 -11.74 6.80 11.97
N TYR A 20 -11.91 5.67 11.29
CA TYR A 20 -12.91 4.67 11.64
C TYR A 20 -12.70 4.15 13.07
N HIS A 21 -11.49 3.71 13.43
CA HIS A 21 -11.25 3.13 14.75
C HIS A 21 -11.35 4.14 15.91
N LEU A 22 -10.96 5.40 15.70
CA LEU A 22 -11.19 6.47 16.66
C LEU A 22 -12.69 6.73 16.86
N SER A 23 -13.48 6.66 15.78
CA SER A 23 -14.93 6.91 15.82
C SER A 23 -15.70 5.88 16.66
N LEU A 24 -15.12 4.70 16.87
CA LEU A 24 -15.68 3.64 17.72
C LEU A 24 -15.46 3.89 19.23
N LYS A 25 -14.74 4.95 19.61
CA LYS A 25 -14.42 5.30 21.01
C LYS A 25 -14.89 6.72 21.36
N PRO A 26 -16.20 7.02 21.30
CA PRO A 26 -16.75 8.36 21.52
C PRO A 26 -16.51 8.93 22.93
N ASP A 27 -16.27 8.06 23.92
CA ASP A 27 -15.94 8.47 25.29
C ASP A 27 -14.48 8.94 25.44
N SER A 28 -13.64 8.72 24.42
CA SER A 28 -12.23 9.11 24.40
C SER A 28 -11.91 10.15 23.32
N TYR A 29 -12.61 10.09 22.18
CA TYR A 29 -12.38 10.96 21.04
C TYR A 29 -13.66 11.61 20.51
N LYS A 30 -13.57 12.88 20.12
CA LYS A 30 -14.65 13.67 19.51
C LYS A 30 -14.12 14.53 18.36
N ASN A 31 -15.00 15.18 17.60
CA ASN A 31 -14.63 16.16 16.57
C ASN A 31 -13.53 15.64 15.61
N ILE A 32 -13.59 14.37 15.23
CA ILE A 32 -12.58 13.73 14.38
C ILE A 32 -12.73 14.31 12.97
N THR A 33 -11.67 14.96 12.47
CA THR A 33 -11.64 15.58 11.15
C THR A 33 -10.52 15.00 10.31
N VAL A 34 -10.84 14.51 9.10
CA VAL A 34 -9.88 14.07 8.10
C VAL A 34 -9.73 15.17 7.05
N LEU A 35 -8.50 15.62 6.82
CA LEU A 35 -8.13 16.55 5.76
C LEU A 35 -7.44 15.77 4.65
N ASP A 36 -7.95 15.86 3.42
CA ASP A 36 -7.28 15.30 2.23
C ASP A 36 -7.35 16.28 1.06
N ARG A 37 -6.43 16.18 0.11
CA ARG A 37 -6.47 17.00 -1.10
C ARG A 37 -7.67 16.64 -1.99
N PHE A 38 -8.14 15.39 -1.95
CA PHE A 38 -9.22 14.89 -2.80
C PHE A 38 -10.38 14.30 -1.98
N PRO A 39 -11.61 14.31 -2.54
CA PRO A 39 -12.73 13.57 -1.97
C PRO A 39 -12.38 12.10 -1.79
N VAL A 40 -13.03 11.47 -0.82
CA VAL A 40 -12.83 10.04 -0.55
C VAL A 40 -13.50 9.16 -1.62
N PRO A 41 -12.85 8.10 -2.13
CA PRO A 41 -11.46 7.71 -1.88
C PRO A 41 -10.47 8.65 -2.60
N SER A 42 -9.45 9.13 -1.87
CA SER A 42 -8.47 10.08 -2.42
C SER A 42 -7.82 9.54 -3.70
N LYS A 43 -7.70 10.39 -4.73
CA LYS A 43 -7.16 10.00 -6.05
C LYS A 43 -5.68 9.61 -6.01
N GLU A 44 -4.94 10.14 -5.05
CA GLU A 44 -3.50 9.93 -4.88
C GLU A 44 -3.17 8.86 -3.84
N ALA A 45 -4.17 8.36 -3.11
CA ALA A 45 -3.96 7.27 -2.16
C ALA A 45 -3.52 5.99 -2.89
N ALA A 46 -2.41 5.39 -2.44
CA ALA A 46 -1.95 4.11 -2.97
C ALA A 46 -3.00 2.98 -2.91
N GLY A 47 -3.93 3.08 -1.94
CA GLY A 47 -5.06 2.18 -1.78
C GLY A 47 -6.25 2.43 -2.72
N ASN A 48 -6.27 3.55 -3.45
CA ASN A 48 -7.27 3.80 -4.49
C ASN A 48 -6.88 3.08 -5.79
N ASP A 49 -7.04 1.77 -5.76
CA ASP A 49 -6.64 0.85 -6.81
C ASP A 49 -7.77 -0.16 -7.07
N ILE A 50 -7.80 -0.78 -8.24
CA ILE A 50 -8.85 -1.75 -8.54
C ILE A 50 -8.68 -3.01 -7.68
N ASN A 51 -7.44 -3.40 -7.38
CA ASN A 51 -7.16 -4.56 -6.51
C ASN A 51 -5.83 -4.39 -5.75
N LYS A 52 -5.64 -5.13 -4.66
CA LYS A 52 -4.36 -5.30 -3.95
C LYS A 52 -4.24 -6.71 -3.39
N VAL A 53 -3.02 -7.23 -3.27
CA VAL A 53 -2.77 -8.57 -2.72
C VAL A 53 -3.06 -8.60 -1.22
N ILE A 54 -3.80 -9.62 -0.79
CA ILE A 54 -4.04 -10.00 0.60
C ILE A 54 -3.35 -11.34 0.83
N ARG A 55 -2.38 -11.37 1.75
CA ARG A 55 -1.55 -12.55 2.06
C ARG A 55 -0.85 -12.39 3.40
N ASN A 56 -0.56 -13.49 4.08
CA ASN A 56 0.17 -13.49 5.35
C ASN A 56 1.58 -14.12 5.26
N ASP A 57 2.13 -14.27 4.05
CA ASP A 57 3.51 -14.73 3.82
C ASP A 57 4.54 -13.66 4.23
N TYR A 58 5.04 -13.68 5.46
CA TYR A 58 6.05 -12.73 5.94
C TYR A 58 7.16 -13.42 6.71
N ALA A 59 8.39 -12.99 6.48
CA ALA A 59 9.53 -13.34 7.32
C ALA A 59 9.35 -12.84 8.77
N ASP A 60 8.86 -11.61 8.97
CA ASP A 60 8.59 -11.08 10.31
C ASP A 60 7.23 -11.58 10.87
N PRO A 61 7.22 -12.26 12.04
CA PRO A 61 6.01 -12.75 12.70
C PRO A 61 4.97 -11.67 13.02
N LEU A 62 5.37 -10.42 13.25
CA LEU A 62 4.46 -9.30 13.48
C LEU A 62 3.50 -9.13 12.30
N TYR A 63 4.03 -9.11 11.08
CA TYR A 63 3.23 -8.87 9.88
C TYR A 63 2.41 -10.08 9.45
N ALA A 64 2.92 -11.29 9.69
CA ALA A 64 2.15 -12.51 9.54
C ALA A 64 0.91 -12.51 10.46
N LYS A 65 1.08 -12.14 11.74
CA LYS A 65 -0.02 -12.03 12.72
C LYS A 65 -1.00 -10.92 12.35
N LEU A 66 -0.51 -9.70 12.09
CA LEU A 66 -1.33 -8.55 11.72
C LEU A 66 -2.18 -8.82 10.48
N THR A 67 -1.59 -9.43 9.47
CA THR A 67 -2.34 -9.72 8.25
C THR A 67 -3.32 -10.87 8.47
N THR A 68 -3.00 -11.84 9.31
CA THR A 68 -3.95 -12.91 9.68
C THR A 68 -5.18 -12.33 10.38
N GLU A 69 -5.00 -11.39 11.30
CA GLU A 69 -6.11 -10.64 11.92
C GLU A 69 -6.93 -9.87 10.88
N ALA A 70 -6.26 -9.14 9.99
CA ALA A 70 -6.94 -8.41 8.91
C ALA A 70 -7.72 -9.36 7.96
N MET A 71 -7.15 -10.52 7.65
CA MET A 71 -7.78 -11.53 6.79
C MET A 71 -9.07 -12.09 7.40
N THR A 72 -9.19 -12.15 8.72
CA THR A 72 -10.46 -12.51 9.37
C THR A 72 -11.55 -11.47 9.06
N LEU A 73 -11.22 -10.17 9.09
CA LEU A 73 -12.17 -9.10 8.76
C LEU A 73 -12.47 -9.01 7.27
N TRP A 74 -11.47 -9.28 6.42
CA TRP A 74 -11.67 -9.38 4.98
C TRP A 74 -12.62 -10.52 4.59
N ALA A 75 -12.58 -11.63 5.31
CA ALA A 75 -13.35 -12.83 5.02
C ALA A 75 -14.72 -12.89 5.74
N ASP A 76 -15.05 -11.92 6.59
CA ASP A 76 -16.32 -11.92 7.32
C ASP A 76 -17.50 -11.57 6.39
N PRO A 77 -18.42 -12.52 6.12
CA PRO A 77 -19.55 -12.30 5.21
C PRO A 77 -20.62 -11.36 5.79
N LYS A 78 -20.49 -10.95 7.06
CA LYS A 78 -21.36 -9.97 7.71
C LYS A 78 -20.63 -8.67 8.00
N GLY A 79 -19.35 -8.61 7.64
CA GLY A 79 -18.47 -7.50 7.93
C GLY A 79 -18.53 -6.40 6.87
N LEU A 80 -17.87 -5.29 7.18
CA LEU A 80 -17.76 -4.11 6.31
C LEU A 80 -17.18 -4.43 4.92
N TYR A 81 -16.32 -5.45 4.85
CA TYR A 81 -15.57 -5.82 3.66
C TYR A 81 -16.19 -6.99 2.87
N ASP A 82 -17.40 -7.41 3.23
CA ASP A 82 -18.09 -8.52 2.55
C ASP A 82 -18.15 -8.32 1.03
N GLY A 83 -17.91 -9.39 0.28
CA GLY A 83 -17.87 -9.39 -1.18
C GLY A 83 -16.68 -8.64 -1.82
N LEU A 84 -15.76 -8.05 -1.04
CA LEU A 84 -14.59 -7.35 -1.58
C LEU A 84 -13.31 -8.18 -1.58
N TYR A 85 -13.26 -9.31 -0.85
CA TYR A 85 -12.10 -10.19 -0.77
C TYR A 85 -12.29 -11.47 -1.58
N HIS A 86 -11.36 -11.73 -2.49
CA HIS A 86 -11.39 -12.85 -3.43
C HIS A 86 -10.18 -13.75 -3.18
N ARG A 87 -10.42 -14.86 -2.47
CA ARG A 87 -9.38 -15.86 -2.12
C ARG A 87 -9.09 -16.80 -3.29
N CYS A 88 -8.39 -16.30 -4.31
CA CYS A 88 -7.95 -17.07 -5.47
C CYS A 88 -6.61 -17.82 -5.29
N GLY A 89 -5.94 -17.60 -4.15
CA GLY A 89 -4.55 -17.99 -3.93
C GLY A 89 -3.57 -17.22 -4.80
N TRP A 90 -2.28 -17.50 -4.62
CA TRP A 90 -1.23 -16.90 -5.43
C TRP A 90 -0.04 -17.83 -5.68
N LEU A 91 0.58 -17.64 -6.85
CA LEU A 91 1.88 -18.18 -7.22
C LEU A 91 2.91 -17.07 -7.01
N LEU A 92 3.93 -17.34 -6.20
CA LEU A 92 5.04 -16.41 -5.97
C LEU A 92 6.34 -17.06 -6.45
N GLY A 93 6.87 -16.55 -7.55
CA GLY A 93 8.21 -16.84 -8.03
C GLY A 93 9.26 -15.98 -7.33
N ALA A 94 10.46 -16.51 -7.21
CA ALA A 94 11.65 -15.83 -6.72
C ALA A 94 12.87 -16.25 -7.56
N ALA A 95 13.82 -15.32 -7.70
CA ALA A 95 15.17 -15.62 -8.18
C ALA A 95 16.13 -15.64 -6.99
N GLU A 96 17.42 -15.84 -7.23
CA GLU A 96 18.41 -16.12 -6.18
C GLU A 96 18.43 -15.05 -5.08
N GLY A 97 18.29 -13.77 -5.43
CA GLY A 97 18.34 -12.66 -4.47
C GLY A 97 17.14 -12.58 -3.52
N SER A 98 16.05 -13.30 -3.80
CA SER A 98 14.79 -13.22 -3.04
C SER A 98 14.32 -14.56 -2.45
N LYS A 99 15.06 -15.65 -2.67
CA LYS A 99 14.74 -16.99 -2.11
C LYS A 99 14.75 -17.03 -0.59
N ASP A 100 15.65 -16.32 0.06
CA ASP A 100 15.71 -16.28 1.53
C ASP A 100 14.44 -15.68 2.14
N PHE A 101 13.86 -14.65 1.51
CA PHE A 101 12.59 -14.11 1.95
C PHE A 101 11.47 -15.15 1.89
N VAL A 102 11.42 -15.97 0.84
CA VAL A 102 10.41 -17.06 0.69
C VAL A 102 10.62 -18.13 1.77
N ARG A 103 11.87 -18.53 2.01
CA ARG A 103 12.23 -19.51 3.04
C ARG A 103 11.87 -19.02 4.44
N GLU A 104 12.30 -17.81 4.81
CA GLU A 104 11.98 -17.20 6.12
C GLU A 104 10.47 -17.03 6.30
N SER A 105 9.74 -16.65 5.25
CA SER A 105 8.28 -16.54 5.30
C SER A 105 7.60 -17.90 5.56
N ALA A 106 8.11 -18.99 4.97
CA ALA A 106 7.61 -20.34 5.24
C ALA A 106 7.93 -20.82 6.67
N GLU A 107 9.11 -20.50 7.18
CA GLU A 107 9.52 -20.78 8.57
C GLU A 107 8.62 -20.05 9.57
N THR A 108 8.34 -18.76 9.34
CA THR A 108 7.42 -17.97 10.15
C THR A 108 6.00 -18.51 10.07
N ALA A 109 5.49 -18.82 8.88
CA ALA A 109 4.18 -19.45 8.73
C ALA A 109 4.06 -20.75 9.52
N LYS A 110 5.08 -21.61 9.47
CA LYS A 110 5.14 -22.86 10.23
C LYS A 110 5.12 -22.62 11.75
N SER A 111 5.92 -21.68 12.24
CA SER A 111 6.00 -21.38 13.68
C SER A 111 4.70 -20.81 14.25
N LEU A 112 3.91 -20.14 13.42
CA LEU A 112 2.63 -19.54 13.80
C LEU A 112 1.42 -20.45 13.51
N GLY A 113 1.63 -21.66 12.96
CA GLY A 113 0.54 -22.58 12.59
C GLY A 113 -0.31 -22.07 11.42
N LEU A 114 0.25 -21.21 10.56
CA LEU A 114 -0.41 -20.67 9.38
C LEU A 114 -0.24 -21.63 8.19
N VAL A 115 -1.01 -21.39 7.12
CA VAL A 115 -0.83 -22.11 5.86
C VAL A 115 0.55 -21.79 5.30
N VAL A 116 1.40 -22.81 5.16
CA VAL A 116 2.75 -22.69 4.60
C VAL A 116 2.66 -22.80 3.08
N ALA A 117 3.25 -21.82 2.37
CA ALA A 117 3.35 -21.86 0.92
C ALA A 117 4.16 -23.10 0.46
N GLN A 118 3.66 -23.82 -0.53
CA GLN A 118 4.24 -25.08 -0.99
C GLN A 118 5.01 -24.87 -2.30
N PRO A 119 6.23 -25.41 -2.47
CA PRO A 119 6.91 -25.42 -3.76
C PRO A 119 6.02 -26.05 -4.84
N VAL A 120 6.05 -25.48 -6.04
CA VAL A 120 5.30 -25.99 -7.19
C VAL A 120 6.11 -25.82 -8.47
N SER A 121 6.13 -26.86 -9.31
CA SER A 121 6.83 -26.84 -10.59
C SER A 121 6.03 -26.14 -11.70
N THR A 122 6.72 -25.62 -12.71
CA THR A 122 6.10 -25.08 -13.94
C THR A 122 5.12 -26.08 -14.58
N GLN A 123 5.46 -27.39 -14.58
CA GLN A 123 4.60 -28.42 -15.14
C GLN A 123 3.28 -28.57 -14.36
N GLU A 124 3.34 -28.53 -13.03
CA GLU A 124 2.14 -28.56 -12.17
C GLU A 124 1.30 -27.30 -12.34
N ILE A 125 1.94 -26.12 -12.46
CA ILE A 125 1.25 -24.85 -12.75
C ILE A 125 0.51 -24.96 -14.08
N LYS A 126 1.19 -25.34 -15.17
CA LYS A 126 0.58 -25.50 -16.51
C LYS A 126 -0.54 -26.55 -16.51
N LYS A 127 -0.42 -27.62 -15.72
CA LYS A 127 -1.48 -28.63 -15.57
C LYS A 127 -2.71 -28.07 -14.86
N ARG A 128 -2.52 -27.28 -13.79
CA ARG A 128 -3.60 -26.76 -12.96
C ARG A 128 -4.26 -25.50 -13.55
N TRP A 129 -3.47 -24.65 -14.19
CA TRP A 129 -3.88 -23.43 -14.87
C TRP A 129 -3.21 -23.35 -16.25
N PRO A 130 -3.77 -24.04 -17.27
CA PRO A 130 -3.20 -24.05 -18.62
C PRO A 130 -3.08 -22.68 -19.28
N ILE A 131 -3.81 -21.69 -18.76
CA ILE A 131 -3.72 -20.27 -19.15
C ILE A 131 -2.37 -19.62 -18.78
N VAL A 132 -1.67 -20.14 -17.77
CA VAL A 132 -0.29 -19.73 -17.43
C VAL A 132 0.64 -20.56 -18.32
N SER A 133 0.81 -20.10 -19.56
CA SER A 133 1.42 -20.90 -20.63
C SER A 133 2.91 -20.65 -20.84
N GLY A 134 3.44 -19.55 -20.29
CA GLY A 134 4.86 -19.22 -20.41
C GLY A 134 5.78 -20.18 -19.65
N ASP A 135 7.06 -20.19 -20.00
CA ASP A 135 8.01 -21.21 -19.54
C ASP A 135 8.51 -21.00 -18.11
N MET A 136 8.44 -19.76 -17.60
CA MET A 136 8.85 -19.41 -16.23
C MET A 136 10.25 -19.95 -15.89
N ASP A 137 11.16 -19.89 -16.87
CA ASP A 137 12.51 -20.46 -16.76
C ASP A 137 13.30 -19.84 -15.60
N GLY A 138 13.87 -20.70 -14.76
CA GLY A 138 14.68 -20.29 -13.60
C GLY A 138 13.89 -19.82 -12.38
N TRP A 139 12.55 -19.81 -12.42
CA TRP A 139 11.73 -19.40 -11.29
C TRP A 139 11.74 -20.46 -10.18
N SER A 140 11.96 -20.03 -8.93
CA SER A 140 11.61 -20.81 -7.75
C SER A 140 10.22 -20.40 -7.28
N THR A 141 9.21 -21.23 -7.54
CA THR A 141 7.81 -20.86 -7.33
C THR A 141 7.18 -21.59 -6.14
N VAL A 142 6.46 -20.85 -5.31
CA VAL A 142 5.58 -21.40 -4.26
C VAL A 142 4.11 -21.07 -4.53
N TRP A 143 3.22 -21.96 -4.11
CA TRP A 143 1.77 -21.82 -4.12
C TRP A 143 1.26 -21.62 -2.70
N ASN A 144 0.51 -20.54 -2.46
CA ASN A 144 -0.26 -20.37 -1.23
C ASN A 144 -1.76 -20.21 -1.52
N PRO A 145 -2.62 -21.16 -1.11
CA PRO A 145 -4.07 -21.07 -1.31
C PRO A 145 -4.77 -20.09 -0.37
N SER A 146 -4.13 -19.63 0.71
CA SER A 146 -4.74 -18.70 1.67
C SER A 146 -4.81 -17.27 1.13
N ALA A 147 -3.93 -16.93 0.19
CA ALA A 147 -3.82 -15.60 -0.40
C ALA A 147 -4.99 -15.26 -1.33
N GLY A 148 -5.08 -14.00 -1.71
CA GLY A 148 -6.06 -13.50 -2.64
C GLY A 148 -5.86 -12.03 -2.94
N TRP A 149 -6.89 -11.40 -3.49
CA TRP A 149 -6.91 -9.96 -3.69
C TRP A 149 -8.17 -9.35 -3.12
N ALA A 150 -8.10 -8.07 -2.78
CA ALA A 150 -9.28 -7.30 -2.39
C ALA A 150 -9.51 -6.14 -3.33
N ASN A 151 -10.78 -5.81 -3.60
CA ASN A 151 -11.17 -4.57 -4.29
C ASN A 151 -10.79 -3.38 -3.40
N ALA A 152 -9.68 -2.73 -3.74
CA ALA A 152 -9.01 -1.83 -2.82
C ALA A 152 -9.73 -0.48 -2.69
N ARG A 153 -10.12 0.10 -3.83
CA ARG A 153 -10.96 1.30 -3.92
C ARG A 153 -12.26 1.09 -3.18
N GLY A 154 -12.98 0.00 -3.46
CA GLY A 154 -14.27 -0.30 -2.83
C GLY A 154 -14.16 -0.41 -1.31
N ALA A 155 -13.11 -1.07 -0.82
CA ALA A 155 -12.89 -1.22 0.60
C ALA A 155 -12.54 0.11 1.29
N LEU A 156 -11.70 0.93 0.67
CA LEU A 156 -11.37 2.26 1.18
C LEU A 156 -12.61 3.16 1.24
N THR A 157 -13.44 3.15 0.17
CA THR A 157 -14.70 3.88 0.13
C THR A 157 -15.66 3.43 1.24
N ARG A 158 -15.87 2.12 1.42
CA ARG A 158 -16.77 1.61 2.46
C ARG A 158 -16.31 1.98 3.86
N LEU A 159 -15.01 1.90 4.13
CA LEU A 159 -14.44 2.29 5.43
C LEU A 159 -14.60 3.77 5.73
N ALA A 160 -14.42 4.63 4.72
CA ALA A 160 -14.68 6.05 4.87
C ALA A 160 -16.14 6.37 5.13
N ILE A 161 -17.07 5.73 4.40
CA ILE A 161 -18.51 5.89 4.63
C ILE A 161 -18.87 5.45 6.06
N ALA A 162 -18.35 4.32 6.53
CA ALA A 162 -18.57 3.86 7.89
C ALA A 162 -18.02 4.84 8.94
N ALA A 163 -16.83 5.43 8.70
CA ALA A 163 -16.29 6.48 9.55
C ALA A 163 -17.20 7.73 9.58
N GLN A 164 -17.70 8.18 8.42
CA GLN A 164 -18.60 9.32 8.32
C GLN A 164 -19.95 9.06 9.01
N GLN A 165 -20.50 7.86 8.90
CA GLN A 165 -21.69 7.42 9.65
C GLN A 165 -21.47 7.50 11.17
N ASN A 166 -20.23 7.27 11.61
CA ASN A 166 -19.79 7.47 12.99
C ASN A 166 -19.32 8.91 13.28
N ARG A 167 -19.85 9.90 12.55
CA ARG A 167 -19.66 11.35 12.77
C ARG A 167 -18.23 11.87 12.53
N VAL A 168 -17.40 11.13 11.79
CA VAL A 168 -16.13 11.68 11.29
C VAL A 168 -16.41 12.71 10.18
N THR A 169 -15.79 13.89 10.30
CA THR A 169 -15.87 14.93 9.26
C THR A 169 -14.73 14.75 8.26
N TYR A 170 -15.04 14.75 6.96
CA TYR A 170 -14.03 14.84 5.90
C TYR A 170 -14.05 16.25 5.30
N LYS A 171 -12.87 16.81 5.04
CA LYS A 171 -12.67 18.05 4.30
C LYS A 171 -11.72 17.76 3.15
N ASP A 172 -12.15 18.09 1.94
CA ASP A 172 -11.41 17.86 0.71
C ASP A 172 -11.22 19.14 -0.13
N GLY A 173 -10.42 19.04 -1.20
CA GLY A 173 -10.08 20.18 -2.05
C GLY A 173 -9.12 21.15 -1.35
N PRO A 174 -9.12 22.44 -1.71
CA PRO A 174 -8.21 23.43 -1.11
C PRO A 174 -8.32 23.52 0.43
N GLN A 175 -9.50 23.33 1.01
CA GLN A 175 -9.76 23.31 2.46
C GLN A 175 -9.32 22.00 3.15
N GLY A 176 -8.96 20.97 2.39
CA GLY A 176 -8.46 19.68 2.91
C GLY A 176 -6.99 19.42 2.56
N HIS A 177 -6.44 20.16 1.59
CA HIS A 177 -5.06 20.04 1.18
C HIS A 177 -4.15 20.73 2.20
N VAL A 178 -3.62 19.97 3.15
CA VAL A 178 -2.66 20.47 4.15
C VAL A 178 -1.34 20.85 3.49
N VAL A 179 -0.85 22.05 3.78
CA VAL A 179 0.43 22.59 3.28
C VAL A 179 1.43 22.87 4.41
N GLN A 180 0.98 22.90 5.67
CA GLN A 180 1.83 23.20 6.82
C GLN A 180 1.24 22.63 8.12
N LEU A 181 2.08 22.05 8.97
CA LEU A 181 1.74 21.74 10.37
C LEU A 181 1.88 22.99 11.25
N LEU A 182 0.98 23.17 12.22
CA LEU A 182 0.96 24.32 13.12
C LEU A 182 1.47 23.93 14.50
N TYR A 183 2.33 24.78 15.07
CA TYR A 183 2.96 24.57 16.37
C TYR A 183 2.74 25.79 17.28
N ASP A 184 2.64 25.55 18.59
CA ASP A 184 2.66 26.61 19.59
C ASP A 184 4.09 27.02 20.00
N GLU A 185 4.21 27.97 20.92
CA GLU A 185 5.50 28.49 21.41
C GLU A 185 6.35 27.43 22.11
N SER A 186 5.74 26.33 22.60
CA SER A 186 6.45 25.21 23.22
C SER A 186 6.94 24.17 22.22
N GLY A 187 6.58 24.31 20.94
CA GLY A 187 6.87 23.33 19.90
C GLY A 187 5.88 22.16 19.85
N ARG A 188 4.77 22.22 20.59
CA ARG A 188 3.67 21.25 20.51
C ARG A 188 2.92 21.44 19.19
N CYS A 189 2.59 20.35 18.49
CA CYS A 189 1.73 20.45 17.32
C CYS A 189 0.27 20.64 17.75
N VAL A 190 -0.37 21.68 17.23
CA VAL A 190 -1.72 22.10 17.62
C VAL A 190 -2.72 22.05 16.46
N GLY A 191 -2.26 21.77 15.23
CA GLY A 191 -3.13 21.78 14.08
C GLY A 191 -2.40 21.73 12.73
N ALA A 192 -3.13 22.09 11.68
CA ALA A 192 -2.60 22.19 10.33
C ALA A 192 -3.25 23.35 9.56
N ARG A 193 -2.51 23.92 8.60
CA ARG A 193 -2.99 24.93 7.64
C ARG A 193 -3.15 24.29 6.27
N THR A 194 -4.23 24.65 5.59
CA THR A 194 -4.59 24.13 4.26
C THR A 194 -4.32 25.14 3.16
N ALA A 195 -4.39 24.70 1.90
CA ALA A 195 -4.03 25.47 0.71
C ALA A 195 -4.94 26.71 0.49
N ASP A 196 -6.14 26.72 1.06
CA ASP A 196 -7.04 27.88 1.11
C ASP A 196 -6.75 28.84 2.28
N ASN A 197 -5.66 28.62 3.03
CA ASN A 197 -5.26 29.29 4.26
C ASN A 197 -6.13 29.03 5.50
N SER A 198 -7.15 28.15 5.42
CA SER A 198 -7.89 27.70 6.59
C SER A 198 -6.94 27.02 7.60
N ALA A 199 -7.22 27.20 8.89
CA ALA A 199 -6.47 26.58 9.97
C ALA A 199 -7.39 25.68 10.80
N TYR A 200 -6.98 24.44 10.99
CA TYR A 200 -7.71 23.43 11.77
C TYR A 200 -6.89 23.08 13.00
N PHE A 201 -7.49 23.18 14.18
CA PHE A 201 -6.84 22.91 15.46
C PHE A 201 -7.44 21.67 16.13
N ALA A 202 -6.61 20.90 16.82
CA ALA A 202 -7.04 19.72 17.57
C ALA A 202 -6.07 19.40 18.71
N ASP A 203 -6.55 18.62 19.69
CA ASP A 203 -5.73 18.12 20.80
C ASP A 203 -4.68 17.11 20.30
N ILE A 204 -5.00 16.36 19.26
CA ILE A 204 -4.15 15.35 18.62
C ILE A 204 -4.12 15.62 17.11
N VAL A 205 -2.93 15.67 16.53
CA VAL A 205 -2.72 15.70 15.07
C VAL A 205 -2.05 14.40 14.66
N ILE A 206 -2.61 13.68 13.68
CA ILE A 206 -2.08 12.43 13.16
C ILE A 206 -1.71 12.61 11.70
N LEU A 207 -0.42 12.53 11.38
CA LEU A 207 0.09 12.57 10.01
C LEU A 207 -0.02 11.18 9.37
N THR A 208 -0.90 11.05 8.39
CA THR A 208 -1.15 9.83 7.60
C THR A 208 -1.01 10.08 6.09
N ALA A 209 -0.22 11.08 5.71
CA ALA A 209 -0.08 11.56 4.33
C ALA A 209 0.78 10.66 3.41
N GLY A 210 0.97 9.38 3.77
CA GLY A 210 1.66 8.39 2.95
C GLY A 210 3.00 8.88 2.38
N ALA A 211 3.17 8.75 1.07
CA ALA A 211 4.37 9.21 0.36
C ALA A 211 4.62 10.73 0.45
N ALA A 212 3.58 11.53 0.68
CA ALA A 212 3.69 12.98 0.80
C ALA A 212 4.05 13.45 2.22
N ALA A 213 4.16 12.57 3.21
CA ALA A 213 4.45 12.96 4.59
C ALA A 213 5.73 13.82 4.72
N ALA A 214 6.77 13.50 3.93
CA ALA A 214 8.03 14.23 3.91
C ALA A 214 7.93 15.66 3.30
N THR A 215 6.78 16.05 2.75
CA THR A 215 6.50 17.45 2.35
C THR A 215 6.10 18.33 3.53
N LEU A 216 5.63 17.72 4.63
CA LEU A 216 5.08 18.41 5.80
C LEU A 216 5.97 18.31 7.04
N LEU A 217 6.83 17.30 7.10
CA LEU A 217 7.70 17.01 8.23
C LEU A 217 9.04 16.46 7.75
N ASP A 218 10.15 16.91 8.33
CA ASP A 218 11.45 16.29 8.10
C ASP A 218 11.48 14.89 8.74
N MET A 219 11.50 13.86 7.91
CA MET A 219 11.49 12.47 8.34
C MET A 219 12.87 11.93 8.72
N GLN A 220 13.93 12.74 8.64
CA GLN A 220 15.31 12.37 8.99
C GLN A 220 15.79 11.08 8.29
N GLY A 221 15.47 10.96 6.99
CA GLY A 221 15.81 9.81 6.16
C GLY A 221 15.01 8.53 6.46
N GLN A 222 13.97 8.59 7.31
CA GLN A 222 13.15 7.43 7.64
C GLN A 222 12.08 7.11 6.60
N LEU A 223 11.81 8.00 5.63
CA LEU A 223 10.88 7.74 4.54
C LEU A 223 11.52 8.05 3.20
N VAL A 224 11.39 7.12 2.26
CA VAL A 224 11.72 7.31 0.85
C VAL A 224 10.46 7.08 0.04
N ALA A 225 9.92 8.12 -0.59
CA ALA A 225 8.81 7.96 -1.53
C ALA A 225 9.27 7.11 -2.73
N LYS A 226 8.53 6.06 -3.03
CA LYS A 226 8.79 5.15 -4.16
C LYS A 226 7.56 5.04 -5.05
N GLY A 227 7.76 5.25 -6.34
CA GLY A 227 6.77 5.06 -7.38
C GLY A 227 6.76 3.62 -7.87
N HIS A 228 5.64 2.95 -7.68
CA HIS A 228 5.35 1.63 -8.24
C HIS A 228 4.69 1.77 -9.60
N THR A 229 5.07 0.93 -10.56
CA THR A 229 4.53 0.97 -11.92
C THR A 229 3.28 0.09 -12.03
N VAL A 230 2.24 0.62 -12.68
CA VAL A 230 0.98 -0.09 -12.91
C VAL A 230 0.62 0.02 -14.39
N GLY A 231 0.25 -1.11 -14.99
CA GLY A 231 -0.33 -1.20 -16.33
C GLY A 231 -1.67 -1.92 -16.29
N HIS A 232 -2.57 -1.49 -17.17
CA HIS A 232 -3.87 -2.11 -17.36
C HIS A 232 -4.02 -2.62 -18.79
N ILE A 233 -4.56 -3.82 -18.96
CA ILE A 233 -4.98 -4.37 -20.26
C ILE A 233 -6.49 -4.58 -20.19
N GLN A 234 -7.22 -4.09 -21.19
CA GLN A 234 -8.65 -4.36 -21.32
C GLN A 234 -8.86 -5.70 -22.03
N CYS A 235 -9.59 -6.60 -21.38
CA CYS A 235 -10.07 -7.85 -21.96
C CYS A 235 -11.49 -7.73 -22.46
N SER A 236 -11.80 -8.54 -23.48
CA SER A 236 -13.17 -8.88 -23.86
C SER A 236 -13.85 -9.72 -22.77
N PRO A 237 -15.19 -9.81 -22.75
CA PRO A 237 -15.91 -10.67 -21.80
C PRO A 237 -15.50 -12.16 -21.87
N ALA A 238 -15.17 -12.65 -23.07
CA ALA A 238 -14.72 -14.03 -23.27
C ALA A 238 -13.33 -14.28 -22.65
N GLU A 239 -12.41 -13.33 -22.81
CA GLU A 239 -11.10 -13.36 -22.16
C GLU A 239 -11.24 -13.24 -20.64
N ALA A 240 -12.06 -12.30 -20.13
CA ALA A 240 -12.28 -12.15 -18.70
C ALA A 240 -12.74 -13.47 -18.05
N LYS A 241 -13.71 -14.16 -18.68
CA LYS A 241 -14.17 -15.49 -18.26
C LYS A 241 -13.09 -16.57 -18.34
N LYS A 242 -12.22 -16.53 -19.36
CA LYS A 242 -11.09 -17.48 -19.51
C LYS A 242 -10.13 -17.41 -18.31
N TYR A 243 -9.91 -16.22 -17.75
CA TYR A 243 -8.95 -16.00 -16.68
C TYR A 243 -9.57 -15.85 -15.28
N GLU A 244 -10.90 -15.87 -15.14
CA GLU A 244 -11.60 -15.57 -13.88
C GLU A 244 -11.14 -16.42 -12.67
N LYS A 245 -10.68 -17.66 -12.91
CA LYS A 245 -10.29 -18.62 -11.86
C LYS A 245 -8.77 -18.77 -11.67
N MET A 246 -7.97 -17.94 -12.35
CA MET A 246 -6.53 -17.98 -12.17
C MET A 246 -6.14 -17.49 -10.77
N PRO A 247 -4.98 -17.91 -10.24
CA PRO A 247 -4.44 -17.30 -9.04
C PRO A 247 -3.80 -15.97 -9.39
N ILE A 248 -3.44 -15.19 -8.37
CA ILE A 248 -2.47 -14.10 -8.58
C ILE A 248 -1.15 -14.73 -9.00
N VAL A 249 -0.47 -14.14 -9.98
CA VAL A 249 0.87 -14.58 -10.41
C VAL A 249 1.84 -13.46 -10.12
N GLY A 250 2.83 -13.71 -9.26
CA GLY A 250 3.85 -12.75 -8.88
C GLY A 250 5.25 -13.32 -8.98
N HIS A 251 6.25 -12.44 -9.15
CA HIS A 251 7.67 -12.75 -9.04
C HIS A 251 8.37 -11.61 -8.31
N LEU A 252 9.13 -11.90 -7.25
CA LEU A 252 9.74 -10.91 -6.35
C LEU A 252 10.72 -9.94 -7.04
N GLU A 253 11.29 -10.34 -8.18
CA GLU A 253 12.20 -9.54 -9.00
C GLU A 253 11.65 -9.28 -10.42
N GLY A 254 10.37 -9.62 -10.66
CA GLY A 254 9.74 -9.55 -11.97
C GLY A 254 8.52 -8.64 -11.95
N GLY A 255 7.34 -9.22 -11.82
CA GLY A 255 6.08 -8.48 -11.80
C GLY A 255 4.99 -9.17 -11.01
N LEU A 256 3.79 -8.61 -11.09
CA LEU A 256 2.60 -9.10 -10.41
C LEU A 256 1.38 -8.87 -11.29
N LEU A 257 0.59 -9.92 -11.48
CA LEU A 257 -0.63 -9.93 -12.29
C LEU A 257 -1.79 -10.48 -11.45
N PHE A 258 -2.94 -9.83 -11.57
CA PHE A 258 -4.19 -10.24 -10.93
C PHE A 258 -5.13 -10.89 -11.95
N PRO A 259 -6.05 -11.76 -11.50
CA PRO A 259 -7.22 -12.12 -12.31
C PRO A 259 -7.97 -10.86 -12.78
N PRO A 260 -8.61 -10.88 -13.96
CA PRO A 260 -9.40 -9.75 -14.42
C PRO A 260 -10.62 -9.55 -13.51
N GLN A 261 -11.05 -8.31 -13.38
CA GLN A 261 -12.27 -7.99 -12.63
C GLN A 261 -13.52 -8.06 -13.53
N GLU A 262 -14.69 -7.78 -12.97
CA GLU A 262 -15.96 -7.78 -13.70
C GLU A 262 -15.98 -6.81 -14.89
N ASP A 263 -15.20 -5.73 -14.82
CA ASP A 263 -15.00 -4.76 -15.91
C ASP A 263 -14.02 -5.25 -17.00
N GLY A 264 -13.43 -6.44 -16.83
CA GLY A 264 -12.48 -7.04 -17.75
C GLY A 264 -11.07 -6.44 -17.69
N ILE A 265 -10.74 -5.62 -16.68
CA ILE A 265 -9.41 -5.02 -16.57
C ILE A 265 -8.43 -5.98 -15.89
N PHE A 266 -7.35 -6.32 -16.60
CA PHE A 266 -6.15 -6.91 -16.02
C PHE A 266 -5.28 -5.83 -15.44
N LYS A 267 -4.90 -5.99 -14.17
CA LYS A 267 -3.85 -5.15 -13.58
C LYS A 267 -2.55 -5.90 -13.48
N PHE A 268 -1.51 -5.23 -13.94
CA PHE A 268 -0.15 -5.68 -13.93
C PHE A 268 0.77 -4.62 -13.29
N SER A 269 1.84 -5.04 -12.61
CA SER A 269 2.86 -4.15 -12.04
C SER A 269 4.25 -4.76 -12.11
N ALA A 270 5.30 -3.94 -12.27
CA ALA A 270 6.69 -4.39 -12.14
C ALA A 270 7.15 -4.41 -10.68
N MET A 271 8.19 -5.18 -10.39
CA MET A 271 9.00 -5.08 -9.17
C MET A 271 10.23 -4.16 -9.35
N ASP A 272 10.14 -3.25 -10.32
CA ASP A 272 11.04 -2.10 -10.49
C ASP A 272 10.34 -0.85 -9.97
N PHE A 273 11.01 -0.14 -9.07
CA PHE A 273 10.48 1.05 -8.40
C PHE A 273 11.32 2.28 -8.73
N VAL A 274 10.66 3.44 -8.71
CA VAL A 274 11.31 4.71 -8.99
C VAL A 274 11.36 5.64 -7.78
N THR A 275 12.42 6.40 -7.61
CA THR A 275 12.50 7.58 -6.73
C THR A 275 12.31 8.85 -7.54
N ASN A 276 12.14 9.97 -6.85
CA ASN A 276 12.01 11.29 -7.44
C ASN A 276 12.64 12.34 -6.52
N TYR A 277 13.97 12.36 -6.50
CA TYR A 277 14.75 13.35 -5.79
C TYR A 277 14.69 14.71 -6.49
N GLU A 278 14.77 14.78 -7.83
CA GLU A 278 14.82 16.06 -8.58
C GLU A 278 15.81 17.08 -7.95
N GLY A 279 16.99 16.61 -7.52
CA GLY A 279 18.03 17.44 -6.86
C GLY A 279 17.79 17.75 -5.38
N ARG A 280 16.70 17.27 -4.78
CA ARG A 280 16.42 17.35 -3.33
C ARG A 280 17.19 16.28 -2.55
N SER A 281 17.29 16.46 -1.24
CA SER A 281 17.81 15.45 -0.31
C SER A 281 16.81 14.32 0.00
N VAL A 282 15.54 14.48 -0.39
CA VAL A 282 14.46 13.52 -0.12
C VAL A 282 13.71 13.21 -1.41
N SER A 283 13.33 11.94 -1.59
CA SER A 283 12.43 11.52 -2.67
C SER A 283 10.99 11.92 -2.32
N LEU A 284 10.31 12.62 -3.23
CA LEU A 284 8.92 13.07 -3.06
C LEU A 284 8.03 12.57 -4.19
N PRO A 285 6.74 12.28 -3.93
CA PRO A 285 5.87 11.72 -4.94
C PRO A 285 5.63 12.68 -6.11
N ARG A 286 5.71 12.14 -7.33
CA ARG A 286 5.29 12.80 -8.57
C ARG A 286 3.90 12.31 -8.95
N TYR A 287 2.87 12.94 -8.39
CA TYR A 287 1.49 12.49 -8.60
C TYR A 287 0.98 12.81 -10.01
N ARG A 288 0.19 11.90 -10.56
CA ARG A 288 -0.43 12.04 -11.89
C ARG A 288 -1.45 13.18 -11.97
N GLU A 289 -2.05 13.57 -10.85
CA GLU A 289 -3.03 14.66 -10.85
C GLU A 289 -2.35 16.02 -11.08
N ASP A 290 -1.10 16.17 -10.64
CA ASP A 290 -0.22 17.31 -10.95
C ASP A 290 0.52 17.17 -12.27
N ASN A 291 0.77 15.92 -12.70
CA ASN A 291 1.56 15.59 -13.87
C ASN A 291 0.74 14.73 -14.84
N LYS A 292 -0.37 15.32 -15.32
CA LYS A 292 -1.28 14.63 -16.24
C LYS A 292 -0.54 14.23 -17.51
N GLY A 293 -0.80 13.02 -17.99
CA GLY A 293 -0.07 12.45 -19.13
C GLY A 293 1.08 11.54 -18.71
N ASP A 294 1.56 11.61 -17.46
CA ASP A 294 2.60 10.70 -17.00
C ASP A 294 2.09 9.24 -16.95
N GLY A 295 2.96 8.31 -17.32
CA GLY A 295 2.71 6.87 -17.29
C GLY A 295 3.92 6.11 -16.76
N VAL A 296 4.09 4.88 -17.21
CA VAL A 296 5.25 4.06 -16.84
C VAL A 296 6.49 4.44 -17.68
N PRO A 297 7.69 4.56 -17.09
CA PRO A 297 8.94 4.75 -17.84
C PRO A 297 9.22 3.62 -18.84
N GLU A 298 9.72 3.98 -20.02
CA GLU A 298 9.94 3.03 -21.12
C GLU A 298 10.85 1.84 -20.74
N PRO A 299 11.98 2.02 -20.01
CA PRO A 299 12.81 0.89 -19.60
C PRO A 299 12.07 -0.09 -18.68
N ILE A 300 11.20 0.40 -17.81
CA ILE A 300 10.41 -0.44 -16.91
C ILE A 300 9.33 -1.17 -17.71
N GLU A 301 8.63 -0.48 -18.60
CA GLU A 301 7.63 -1.11 -19.48
C GLU A 301 8.22 -2.28 -20.31
N LYS A 302 9.45 -2.15 -20.81
CA LYS A 302 10.14 -3.25 -21.49
C LYS A 302 10.30 -4.48 -20.59
N LYS A 303 10.67 -4.27 -19.32
CA LYS A 303 10.74 -5.36 -18.32
C LYS A 303 9.36 -5.94 -18.01
N MET A 304 8.34 -5.09 -17.89
CA MET A 304 6.95 -5.46 -17.69
C MET A 304 6.46 -6.42 -18.79
N ARG A 305 6.68 -6.06 -20.06
CA ARG A 305 6.31 -6.90 -21.21
C ARG A 305 7.12 -8.19 -21.28
N LYS A 306 8.43 -8.13 -20.99
CA LYS A 306 9.28 -9.33 -20.92
C LYS A 306 8.75 -10.31 -19.87
N TRP A 307 8.48 -9.84 -18.66
CA TRP A 307 7.93 -10.68 -17.59
C TRP A 307 6.55 -11.24 -17.95
N LEU A 308 5.66 -10.42 -18.53
CA LEU A 308 4.37 -10.90 -19.02
C LEU A 308 4.53 -12.01 -20.05
N LYS A 309 5.53 -11.93 -20.94
CA LYS A 309 5.82 -13.00 -21.90
C LYS A 309 6.27 -14.30 -21.23
N GLU A 310 6.96 -14.22 -20.10
CA GLU A 310 7.44 -15.40 -19.35
C GLU A 310 6.32 -16.18 -18.66
N CYS A 311 5.16 -15.58 -18.41
CA CYS A 311 4.02 -16.23 -17.73
C CYS A 311 2.73 -16.28 -18.58
N PHE A 312 2.44 -15.24 -19.37
CA PHE A 312 1.29 -15.08 -20.26
C PHE A 312 1.70 -14.53 -21.64
N PRO A 313 2.35 -15.34 -22.51
CA PRO A 313 2.79 -14.92 -23.85
C PRO A 313 1.72 -14.20 -24.68
N GLU A 314 0.46 -14.64 -24.61
CA GLU A 314 -0.65 -14.05 -25.37
C GLU A 314 -1.05 -12.64 -24.92
N LEU A 315 -0.63 -12.21 -23.73
CA LEU A 315 -0.91 -10.88 -23.19
C LEU A 315 0.26 -9.89 -23.38
N ALA A 316 1.46 -10.38 -23.69
CA ALA A 316 2.70 -9.59 -23.63
C ALA A 316 2.74 -8.41 -24.61
N ASP A 317 2.15 -8.59 -25.81
CA ASP A 317 2.14 -7.60 -26.88
C ASP A 317 0.82 -6.82 -26.95
N ARG A 318 -0.09 -7.01 -25.98
CA ARG A 318 -1.35 -6.27 -25.91
C ARG A 318 -1.09 -4.78 -25.67
N GLU A 319 -1.96 -3.94 -26.23
CA GLU A 319 -1.98 -2.51 -25.94
C GLU A 319 -2.36 -2.25 -24.49
N TRP A 320 -1.73 -1.24 -23.90
CA TRP A 320 -2.10 -0.79 -22.56
C TRP A 320 -3.37 0.05 -22.67
N PHE A 321 -4.38 -0.30 -21.87
CA PHE A 321 -5.54 0.56 -21.64
C PHE A 321 -5.18 1.77 -20.78
N GLU A 322 -4.30 1.58 -19.79
CA GLU A 322 -3.78 2.65 -18.93
C GLU A 322 -2.39 2.24 -18.43
N THR A 323 -1.52 3.21 -18.21
CA THR A 323 -0.33 3.02 -17.37
C THR A 323 -0.21 4.18 -16.38
N ARG A 324 0.30 3.93 -15.17
CA ARG A 324 0.47 4.98 -14.16
C ARG A 324 1.55 4.63 -13.15
N LEU A 325 2.00 5.64 -12.43
CA LEU A 325 2.74 5.48 -11.18
C LEU A 325 1.78 5.48 -9.98
N CYS A 326 2.13 4.71 -8.96
CA CYS A 326 1.45 4.60 -7.67
C CYS A 326 2.48 4.83 -6.57
N TRP A 327 2.30 5.84 -5.74
CA TRP A 327 3.31 6.21 -4.75
C TRP A 327 3.00 5.65 -3.36
N ASP A 328 4.00 5.03 -2.74
CA ASP A 328 4.05 4.73 -1.30
C ASP A 328 5.37 5.27 -0.74
N ALA A 329 5.58 5.19 0.57
CA ALA A 329 6.87 5.46 1.19
C ALA A 329 7.36 4.27 2.01
N ASP A 330 8.61 3.93 1.77
CA ASP A 330 9.32 2.88 2.49
C ASP A 330 10.09 3.47 3.65
N THR A 331 10.04 2.78 4.78
CA THR A 331 11.06 2.93 5.82
C THR A 331 12.27 2.06 5.51
N PRO A 332 13.48 2.40 6.00
CA PRO A 332 14.69 1.61 5.74
C PRO A 332 14.64 0.15 6.20
N ASP A 333 13.78 -0.16 7.17
CA ASP A 333 13.57 -1.49 7.73
C ASP A 333 12.24 -2.14 7.31
N LEU A 334 11.48 -1.47 6.43
CA LEU A 334 10.13 -1.84 5.99
C LEU A 334 9.12 -1.99 7.15
N HIS A 335 9.44 -1.47 8.34
CA HIS A 335 8.47 -1.40 9.42
C HIS A 335 7.58 -0.15 9.28
N PHE A 336 6.32 -0.20 9.72
CA PHE A 336 5.51 1.02 9.81
C PHE A 336 6.17 2.05 10.75
N LEU A 337 5.83 3.31 10.60
CA LEU A 337 6.17 4.37 11.56
C LEU A 337 4.86 4.83 12.20
N ILE A 338 4.58 4.28 13.39
CA ILE A 338 3.39 4.54 14.19
C ILE A 338 3.83 4.91 15.61
N ASP A 339 4.04 6.20 15.84
CA ASP A 339 4.58 6.73 17.10
C ASP A 339 4.23 8.21 17.28
N GLU A 340 4.43 8.74 18.49
CA GLU A 340 4.47 10.18 18.72
C GLU A 340 5.82 10.76 18.27
N HIS A 341 5.82 11.97 17.69
CA HIS A 341 7.04 12.65 17.31
C HIS A 341 7.84 13.05 18.56
N PRO A 342 9.15 12.74 18.66
CA PRO A 342 9.90 12.87 19.91
C PRO A 342 10.08 14.32 20.40
N SER A 343 9.99 15.29 19.49
CA SER A 343 10.18 16.72 19.81
C SER A 343 8.92 17.56 19.66
N HIS A 344 7.82 16.97 19.19
CA HIS A 344 6.59 17.70 18.89
C HIS A 344 5.41 16.99 19.53
N ALA A 345 5.19 17.26 20.82
CA ALA A 345 4.06 16.67 21.55
C ALA A 345 2.74 16.90 20.80
N GLY A 346 1.85 15.91 20.83
CA GLY A 346 0.57 15.97 20.12
C GLY A 346 0.63 15.70 18.61
N LEU A 347 1.83 15.60 18.01
CA LEU A 347 2.00 15.11 16.64
C LEU A 347 2.28 13.60 16.67
N HIS A 348 1.36 12.84 16.11
CA HIS A 348 1.52 11.40 15.90
C HIS A 348 1.71 11.09 14.43
N LEU A 349 2.43 10.02 14.16
CA LEU A 349 2.73 9.53 12.82
C LEU A 349 2.01 8.21 12.62
N ALA A 350 1.48 7.99 11.42
CA ALA A 350 1.03 6.69 10.96
C ALA A 350 1.31 6.61 9.46
N VAL A 351 2.58 6.34 9.14
CA VAL A 351 3.16 6.38 7.79
C VAL A 351 4.10 5.18 7.57
N GLY A 352 4.81 5.15 6.43
CA GLY A 352 5.76 4.08 6.14
C GLY A 352 5.08 2.78 5.72
N GLY A 353 4.06 2.87 4.86
CA GLY A 353 3.30 1.71 4.37
C GLY A 353 4.16 0.64 3.70
N SER A 354 5.37 1.02 3.26
CA SER A 354 6.44 0.13 2.81
C SER A 354 5.99 -0.88 1.75
N ALA A 355 5.14 -0.41 0.83
CA ALA A 355 4.50 -1.15 -0.26
C ALA A 355 3.61 -2.32 0.19
N HIS A 356 3.34 -2.48 1.49
CA HIS A 356 2.63 -3.63 2.02
C HIS A 356 1.45 -3.29 2.93
N GLY A 357 1.21 -2.02 3.26
CA GLY A 357 0.23 -1.60 4.27
C GLY A 357 -1.25 -1.82 3.94
N PHE A 358 -1.65 -1.86 2.65
CA PHE A 358 -3.06 -1.93 2.27
C PHE A 358 -3.80 -3.14 2.87
N LYS A 359 -3.17 -4.31 2.88
CA LYS A 359 -3.82 -5.53 3.36
C LYS A 359 -4.15 -5.51 4.86
N MET A 360 -3.50 -4.63 5.62
CA MET A 360 -3.78 -4.38 7.03
C MET A 360 -4.77 -3.22 7.24
N MET A 361 -5.34 -2.61 6.19
CA MET A 361 -6.33 -1.53 6.31
C MET A 361 -7.47 -1.85 7.29
N PRO A 362 -8.00 -3.09 7.38
CA PRO A 362 -9.03 -3.40 8.37
C PRO A 362 -8.62 -3.22 9.82
N VAL A 363 -7.32 -3.30 10.15
CA VAL A 363 -6.83 -3.33 11.53
C VAL A 363 -5.82 -2.24 11.85
N VAL A 364 -5.15 -1.63 10.87
CA VAL A 364 -4.04 -0.69 11.15
C VAL A 364 -4.48 0.49 12.02
N GLY A 365 -5.69 1.01 11.82
CA GLY A 365 -6.26 2.08 12.64
C GLY A 365 -6.46 1.69 14.10
N LYS A 366 -6.82 0.43 14.40
CA LYS A 366 -6.87 -0.09 15.78
C LYS A 366 -5.51 0.08 16.45
N TYR A 367 -4.44 -0.30 15.77
CA TYR A 367 -3.10 -0.20 16.34
C TYR A 367 -2.58 1.24 16.45
N VAL A 368 -3.02 2.15 15.57
CA VAL A 368 -2.77 3.59 15.74
C VAL A 368 -3.44 4.08 17.03
N VAL A 369 -4.70 3.69 17.28
CA VAL A 369 -5.40 4.01 18.54
C VAL A 369 -4.70 3.42 19.76
N GLU A 370 -4.24 2.16 19.69
CA GLU A 370 -3.47 1.54 20.79
C GLU A 370 -2.15 2.28 21.06
N SER A 371 -1.50 2.81 20.02
CA SER A 371 -0.30 3.66 20.17
C SER A 371 -0.64 4.99 20.88
N LEU A 372 -1.71 5.67 20.47
CA LEU A 372 -2.21 6.91 21.10
C LEU A 372 -2.57 6.72 22.58
N GLU A 373 -3.11 5.56 22.94
CA GLU A 373 -3.53 5.23 24.31
C GLU A 373 -2.39 4.63 25.15
N GLY A 374 -1.21 4.41 24.55
CA GLY A 374 -0.04 3.85 25.24
C GLY A 374 -0.18 2.38 25.63
N VAL A 375 -1.09 1.65 24.97
CA VAL A 375 -1.38 0.22 25.24
C VAL A 375 -0.85 -0.71 24.15
N LEU A 376 -0.25 -0.16 23.08
CA LEU A 376 0.42 -0.94 22.05
C LEU A 376 1.52 -1.81 22.68
N ASN A 377 1.52 -3.11 22.36
CA ASN A 377 2.46 -4.04 22.94
C ASN A 377 3.93 -3.63 22.68
N LYS A 378 4.83 -3.97 23.62
CA LYS A 378 6.22 -3.51 23.61
C LYS A 378 7.00 -3.91 22.36
N GLU A 379 6.77 -5.10 21.81
CA GLU A 379 7.48 -5.57 20.61
C GLU A 379 7.08 -4.74 19.39
N THR A 380 5.77 -4.58 19.15
CA THR A 380 5.25 -3.77 18.05
C THR A 380 5.63 -2.30 18.20
N LYS A 381 5.50 -1.74 19.41
CA LYS A 381 5.95 -0.37 19.70
C LYS A 381 7.44 -0.20 19.41
N GLY A 382 8.25 -1.19 19.77
CA GLY A 382 9.66 -1.25 19.42
C GLY A 382 9.87 -1.13 17.91
N LYS A 383 9.24 -2.00 17.12
CA LYS A 383 9.39 -2.00 15.65
C LYS A 383 8.86 -0.73 14.96
N TRP A 384 7.83 -0.08 15.52
CA TRP A 384 7.15 1.05 14.87
C TRP A 384 7.53 2.45 15.38
N ARG A 385 8.40 2.54 16.40
CA ARG A 385 8.86 3.82 16.97
C ARG A 385 9.55 4.75 15.96
N TRP A 386 9.66 6.03 16.30
CA TRP A 386 10.58 6.96 15.65
C TRP A 386 12.04 6.46 15.76
N ARG A 387 12.71 6.24 14.62
CA ARG A 387 13.98 5.51 14.51
C ARG A 387 14.88 5.93 13.32
N PRO A 388 15.34 7.19 13.24
CA PRO A 388 16.35 7.60 12.26
C PRO A 388 17.55 6.65 12.23
N GLY A 389 17.99 6.27 11.03
CA GLY A 389 19.12 5.35 10.83
C GLY A 389 18.80 3.86 11.04
N ALA A 390 17.52 3.47 11.16
CA ALA A 390 17.12 2.08 11.16
C ALA A 390 17.63 1.32 9.91
N LYS A 391 17.82 0.01 10.05
CA LYS A 391 18.29 -0.89 9.00
C LYS A 391 17.42 -2.13 9.00
N MET A 392 17.18 -2.70 7.82
CA MET A 392 16.48 -3.97 7.70
C MET A 392 17.13 -5.07 8.55
N GLN A 393 16.27 -5.92 9.12
CA GLN A 393 16.67 -7.10 9.91
C GLN A 393 16.41 -8.43 9.19
N HIS A 394 15.63 -8.40 8.10
CA HIS A 394 15.23 -9.56 7.31
C HIS A 394 15.71 -9.44 5.86
N ALA A 395 15.66 -10.55 5.11
CA ALA A 395 15.98 -10.57 3.69
C ALA A 395 15.10 -9.59 2.89
N ASN A 396 15.71 -8.85 1.95
CA ASN A 396 15.00 -7.88 1.14
C ASN A 396 14.13 -8.62 0.11
N PRO A 397 12.80 -8.46 0.13
CA PRO A 397 11.96 -9.09 -0.90
C PRO A 397 12.20 -8.49 -2.30
N HIS A 398 12.78 -7.29 -2.40
CA HIS A 398 13.02 -6.59 -3.66
C HIS A 398 14.46 -6.05 -3.71
N PRO A 399 15.45 -6.91 -4.05
CA PRO A 399 16.86 -6.52 -4.08
C PRO A 399 17.23 -5.64 -5.28
N THR A 400 16.34 -5.48 -6.26
CA THR A 400 16.55 -4.64 -7.44
C THR A 400 16.84 -3.18 -7.05
N PRO A 401 17.91 -2.56 -7.57
CA PRO A 401 18.19 -1.15 -7.33
C PRO A 401 17.04 -0.24 -7.75
N LEU A 402 16.84 0.83 -6.99
CA LEU A 402 15.87 1.88 -7.34
C LEU A 402 16.38 2.66 -8.55
N LEU A 403 15.45 3.09 -9.40
CA LEU A 403 15.72 3.98 -10.53
C LEU A 403 15.30 5.41 -10.16
N GLU A 404 16.05 6.42 -10.56
CA GLU A 404 15.64 7.81 -10.35
C GLU A 404 14.84 8.32 -11.55
N LEU A 405 13.71 8.98 -11.31
CA LEU A 405 12.83 9.48 -12.38
C LEU A 405 13.53 10.50 -13.29
N SER A 406 14.44 11.33 -12.77
CA SER A 406 15.20 12.29 -13.60
C SER A 406 16.15 11.62 -14.60
N ASP A 407 16.52 10.36 -14.36
CA ASP A 407 17.55 9.65 -15.12
C ASP A 407 16.95 8.66 -16.13
N ILE A 408 15.61 8.53 -16.18
CA ILE A 408 14.91 7.58 -17.04
C ILE A 408 13.87 8.28 -17.91
N SER A 409 13.72 7.82 -19.16
CA SER A 409 12.88 8.47 -20.17
C SER A 409 11.52 7.79 -20.37
N GLY A 410 10.67 8.44 -21.18
CA GLY A 410 9.51 7.80 -21.80
C GLY A 410 8.28 7.65 -20.91
N PHE A 411 8.24 8.32 -19.75
CA PHE A 411 7.06 8.36 -18.88
C PHE A 411 6.18 9.59 -19.11
N GLN A 412 6.75 10.75 -19.49
CA GLN A 412 6.00 12.00 -19.66
C GLN A 412 5.15 12.01 -20.94
N GLY A 413 3.91 12.49 -20.85
CA GLY A 413 2.98 12.59 -21.99
C GLY A 413 2.64 11.25 -22.64
N ARG A 414 2.80 10.16 -21.88
CA ARG A 414 2.61 8.78 -22.32
C ARG A 414 1.15 8.38 -22.36
N THR A 415 0.37 8.71 -21.33
CA THR A 415 -1.05 8.31 -21.25
C THR A 415 -1.96 9.10 -22.18
N SER A 416 -1.49 10.22 -22.73
CA SER A 416 -2.18 10.92 -23.83
C SER A 416 -1.99 10.26 -25.21
N ARG A 417 -1.16 9.21 -25.31
CA ARG A 417 -0.88 8.46 -26.55
C ARG A 417 -1.49 7.06 -26.55
N LEU A 418 -2.05 6.65 -25.41
CA LEU A 418 -2.90 5.46 -25.25
C LEU A 418 -4.35 5.91 -25.35
#